data_AF-A0A2V7YD26-F1
#
_entry.id   AF-A0A2V7YD26-F1
#
_cell.length_a   1.000
_cell.length_b   1.000
_cell.length_c   1.000
_cell.angle_alpha   90.00
_cell.angle_beta   90.00
_cell.angle_gamma   90.00
#
_symmetry.space_group_name_H-M   'P 1'
#
loop_
_entity.id
_entity.type
_entity.pdbx_description
1 polymer ?
#
loop_
_entity_poly.entity_id
_entity_poly.type
_entity_poly.pdbx_seq_one_letter_code
_entity_poly.pdbx_strand_id
1 'polypeptide(L)'
;MRPILLLLALISAGGLQPAGAAGSYQPVTPVKPRHELTAELREFRKTAIPVQFPSNGLTLSGWIYKPQGPGPFPAVVWNHGSEREPTAHPDLGKFYTSHGYVLFLPIRHGHTPSPGEYIQDAVDRYRSQIHDRATFQ
;
A
#
# COMPACT_ATOMS: atom_id res chain seq x y z
N MET A 1 74.67 19.74 -14.97
CA MET A 1 74.65 19.12 -13.63
C MET A 1 73.44 19.68 -12.87
N ARG A 2 72.73 18.81 -12.12
CA ARG A 2 71.39 18.90 -11.49
C ARG A 2 71.15 20.16 -10.59
N PRO A 3 69.90 20.63 -10.35
CA PRO A 3 68.99 19.94 -9.42
C PRO A 3 67.51 19.83 -9.81
N ILE A 4 66.93 18.75 -9.28
CA ILE A 4 65.51 18.41 -9.15
C ILE A 4 64.89 19.32 -8.07
N LEU A 5 63.69 19.85 -8.30
CA LEU A 5 62.89 20.44 -7.23
C LEU A 5 61.50 19.77 -7.16
N LEU A 6 61.22 19.23 -5.98
CA LEU A 6 60.01 18.54 -5.55
C LEU A 6 58.75 19.39 -5.78
N LEU A 7 57.72 18.77 -6.35
CA LEU A 7 56.36 19.28 -6.34
C LEU A 7 55.69 18.84 -5.02
N LEU A 8 55.50 19.77 -4.08
CA LEU A 8 54.64 19.56 -2.91
C LEU A 8 53.17 19.73 -3.35
N ALA A 9 52.42 18.63 -3.39
CA ALA A 9 50.97 18.67 -3.52
C ALA A 9 50.35 19.05 -2.17
N LEU A 10 49.75 20.24 -2.09
CA LEU A 10 48.87 20.60 -0.98
C LEU A 10 47.58 19.77 -1.08
N ILE A 11 47.41 18.83 -0.16
CA ILE A 11 46.12 18.18 0.09
C ILE A 11 45.26 19.20 0.83
N SER A 12 44.30 19.81 0.14
CA SER A 12 43.25 20.58 0.79
C SER A 12 42.34 19.61 1.53
N ALA A 13 42.39 19.65 2.86
CA ALA A 13 41.40 18.99 3.70
C ALA A 13 40.04 19.68 3.46
N GLY A 14 39.19 19.05 2.64
CA GLY A 14 37.79 19.44 2.53
C GLY A 14 37.12 19.28 3.89
N GLY A 15 36.72 20.41 4.50
CA GLY A 15 35.98 20.40 5.74
C GLY A 15 34.67 19.63 5.59
N LEU A 16 34.32 18.84 6.61
CA LEU A 16 32.99 18.26 6.74
C LEU A 16 31.95 19.38 6.62
N GLN A 17 31.13 19.34 5.58
CA GLN A 17 29.89 20.10 5.55
C GLN A 17 28.97 19.53 6.64
N PRO A 18 28.45 20.35 7.56
CA PRO A 18 27.42 19.89 8.49
C PRO A 18 26.21 19.46 7.67
N ALA A 19 25.65 18.29 8.03
CA ALA A 19 24.40 17.79 7.48
C ALA A 19 23.36 18.92 7.47
N GLY A 20 22.83 19.21 6.28
CA GLY A 20 21.83 20.25 6.08
C GLY A 20 20.72 20.09 7.10
N ALA A 21 20.40 21.20 7.76
CA ALA A 21 19.36 21.28 8.78
C ALA A 21 18.11 20.52 8.31
N ALA A 22 17.68 19.55 9.11
CA ALA A 22 16.43 18.83 8.91
C ALA A 22 15.33 19.87 8.68
N GLY A 23 14.78 19.89 7.46
CA GLY A 23 13.68 20.78 7.12
C GLY A 23 12.58 20.59 8.16
N SER A 24 12.18 21.69 8.81
CA SER A 24 11.14 21.69 9.82
C SER A 24 9.91 20.97 9.27
N TYR A 25 9.51 19.86 9.90
CA TYR A 25 8.23 19.23 9.61
C TYR A 25 7.13 20.23 9.92
N GLN A 26 6.56 20.82 8.87
CA GLN A 26 5.34 21.62 9.01
C GLN A 26 4.21 20.63 9.27
N PRO A 27 3.45 20.76 10.37
CA PRO A 27 2.27 19.94 10.58
C PRO A 27 1.37 20.09 9.36
N VAL A 28 1.21 19.02 8.58
CA VAL A 28 0.18 19.00 7.55
C VAL A 28 -1.15 19.15 8.27
N THR A 29 -1.94 20.15 7.89
CA THR A 29 -3.33 20.27 8.34
C THR A 29 -3.98 18.89 8.19
N PRO A 30 -4.67 18.35 9.22
CA PRO A 30 -5.36 17.08 9.09
C PRO A 30 -6.25 17.14 7.85
N VAL A 31 -5.94 16.32 6.85
CA VAL A 31 -6.79 16.20 5.66
C VAL A 31 -8.14 15.75 6.21
N LYS A 32 -9.18 16.57 6.02
CA LYS A 32 -10.57 16.24 6.33
C LYS A 32 -10.81 14.77 5.93
N PRO A 33 -11.49 13.94 6.75
CA PRO A 33 -11.76 12.55 6.40
C PRO A 33 -12.19 12.48 4.94
N ARG A 34 -11.46 11.69 4.15
CA ARG A 34 -11.59 11.65 2.68
C ARG A 34 -12.96 11.02 2.36
N HIS A 35 -13.99 11.85 2.42
CA HIS A 35 -15.43 11.58 2.32
C HIS A 35 -16.04 10.65 3.39
N GLU A 36 -16.94 11.20 4.20
CA GLU A 36 -18.01 10.39 4.79
C GLU A 36 -18.87 9.82 3.66
N LEU A 37 -19.20 8.53 3.73
CA LEU A 37 -20.11 7.93 2.75
C LEU A 37 -21.46 8.66 2.80
N THR A 38 -22.02 9.00 1.65
CA THR A 38 -23.39 9.52 1.57
C THR A 38 -24.39 8.41 1.97
N ALA A 39 -25.63 8.79 2.28
CA ALA A 39 -26.69 7.81 2.55
C ALA A 39 -26.91 6.86 1.35
N GLU A 40 -26.82 7.41 0.13
CA GLU A 40 -26.90 6.63 -1.10
C GLU A 40 -25.77 5.59 -1.21
N LEU A 41 -24.52 5.98 -0.95
CA LEU A 41 -23.39 5.04 -1.00
C LEU A 41 -23.45 3.99 0.10
N ARG A 42 -23.96 4.34 1.29
CA ARG A 42 -24.23 3.35 2.33
C ARG A 42 -25.27 2.33 1.90
N GLU A 43 -26.33 2.77 1.23
CA GLU A 43 -27.35 1.87 0.70
C GLU A 43 -26.78 1.00 -0.43
N PHE A 44 -26.08 1.61 -1.38
CA PHE A 44 -25.42 0.89 -2.47
C PHE A 44 -24.42 -0.14 -1.96
N ARG A 45 -23.72 0.11 -0.84
CA ARG A 45 -22.79 -0.85 -0.26
C ARG A 45 -23.44 -2.20 0.04
N LYS A 46 -24.74 -2.23 0.38
CA LYS A 46 -25.48 -3.46 0.68
C LYS A 46 -25.66 -4.36 -0.55
N THR A 47 -25.44 -3.84 -1.76
CA THR A 47 -25.48 -4.65 -2.98
C THR A 47 -24.17 -5.41 -3.24
N ALA A 48 -23.16 -5.24 -2.38
CA ALA A 48 -21.92 -6.02 -2.45
C ALA A 48 -22.24 -7.50 -2.21
N ILE A 49 -21.84 -8.34 -3.15
CA ILE A 49 -21.98 -9.80 -3.04
C ILE A 49 -20.74 -10.32 -2.34
N PRO A 50 -20.83 -10.85 -1.10
CA PRO A 50 -19.68 -11.48 -0.46
C PRO A 50 -19.32 -12.76 -1.20
N VAL A 51 -18.02 -12.98 -1.41
CA VAL A 51 -17.50 -14.18 -2.06
C VAL A 51 -16.33 -14.76 -1.28
N GLN A 52 -16.11 -16.07 -1.47
CA GLN A 52 -14.92 -16.77 -1.00
C GLN A 52 -14.22 -17.43 -2.18
N PHE A 53 -12.88 -17.48 -2.16
CA PHE A 53 -12.08 -18.06 -3.24
C PHE A 53 -10.79 -18.68 -2.70
N PRO A 54 -10.28 -19.77 -3.31
CA PRO A 54 -9.04 -20.39 -2.90
C PRO A 54 -7.81 -19.59 -3.37
N SER A 55 -6.77 -19.54 -2.55
CA SER A 55 -5.45 -18.99 -2.90
C SER A 55 -4.37 -19.58 -2.00
N ASN A 56 -3.36 -20.24 -2.58
CA ASN A 56 -2.22 -20.82 -1.85
C ASN A 56 -2.61 -21.67 -0.61
N GLY A 57 -3.63 -22.53 -0.76
CA GLY A 57 -4.13 -23.37 0.34
C GLY A 57 -4.99 -22.65 1.38
N LEU A 58 -5.25 -21.35 1.20
CA LEU A 58 -6.16 -20.57 2.02
C LEU A 58 -7.50 -20.35 1.29
N THR A 59 -8.57 -20.21 2.07
CA THR A 59 -9.85 -19.66 1.58
C THR A 59 -9.90 -18.19 1.95
N LEU A 60 -9.78 -17.32 0.95
CA LEU A 60 -9.82 -15.87 1.11
C LEU A 60 -11.23 -15.34 0.87
N SER A 61 -11.52 -14.17 1.44
CA SER A 61 -12.80 -13.47 1.31
C SER A 61 -12.69 -12.30 0.34
N GLY A 62 -13.81 -11.80 -0.15
CA GLY A 62 -13.88 -10.59 -0.96
C GLY A 62 -15.31 -10.16 -1.26
N TRP A 63 -15.44 -9.15 -2.11
CA TRP A 63 -16.75 -8.67 -2.57
C TRP A 63 -16.79 -8.51 -4.08
N ILE A 64 -17.96 -8.74 -4.66
CA ILE A 64 -18.27 -8.44 -6.05
C ILE A 64 -19.39 -7.40 -6.12
N TYR A 65 -19.20 -6.38 -6.95
CA TYR A 65 -20.30 -5.58 -7.50
C TYR A 65 -20.46 -5.93 -8.98
N LYS A 66 -21.69 -6.09 -9.45
CA LYS A 66 -21.98 -6.35 -10.87
C LYS A 66 -23.14 -5.49 -11.40
N PRO A 67 -23.14 -5.13 -12.69
CA PRO A 67 -24.32 -4.54 -13.32
C PRO A 67 -25.51 -5.51 -13.29
N GLN A 68 -26.73 -4.97 -13.41
CA GLN A 68 -27.92 -5.79 -13.62
C GLN A 68 -27.86 -6.50 -14.97
N GLY A 69 -28.47 -7.69 -15.05
CA GLY A 69 -28.53 -8.49 -16.27
C GLY A 69 -27.59 -9.71 -16.31
N PRO A 70 -27.71 -10.52 -17.37
CA PRO A 70 -27.04 -11.82 -17.47
C PRO A 70 -25.53 -11.72 -17.80
N GLY A 71 -25.05 -10.60 -18.35
CA GLY A 71 -23.68 -10.48 -18.86
C GLY A 71 -23.50 -11.15 -20.24
N PRO A 72 -22.25 -11.41 -20.69
CA PRO A 72 -21.00 -11.22 -19.96
C PRO A 72 -20.65 -9.74 -19.76
N PHE A 73 -19.88 -9.45 -18.71
CA PHE A 73 -19.35 -8.12 -18.44
C PHE A 73 -17.82 -8.18 -18.35
N PRO A 74 -17.09 -7.15 -18.80
CA PRO A 74 -15.68 -7.01 -18.47
C PRO A 74 -15.51 -6.89 -16.94
N ALA A 75 -14.39 -7.40 -16.43
CA ALA A 75 -14.10 -7.41 -15.00
C ALA A 75 -12.89 -6.54 -14.64
N VAL A 76 -12.97 -5.88 -13.49
CA VAL A 76 -11.89 -5.13 -12.85
C VAL A 76 -11.61 -5.77 -11.50
N VAL A 77 -10.33 -6.03 -11.21
CA VAL A 77 -9.88 -6.46 -9.88
C VAL A 77 -9.21 -5.27 -9.21
N TRP A 78 -9.73 -4.83 -8.07
CA TRP A 78 -9.16 -3.74 -7.30
C TRP A 78 -8.65 -4.27 -5.96
N ASN A 79 -7.34 -4.18 -5.76
CA ASN A 79 -6.71 -4.58 -4.52
C ASN A 79 -6.68 -3.39 -3.55
N HIS A 80 -7.05 -3.69 -2.32
CA HIS A 80 -7.02 -2.75 -1.21
C HIS A 80 -5.57 -2.54 -0.68
N GLY A 81 -5.37 -1.53 0.16
CA GLY A 81 -4.08 -1.12 0.69
C GLY A 81 -3.57 -2.01 1.83
N SER A 82 -2.88 -1.42 2.80
CA SER A 82 -2.40 -2.15 3.99
C SER A 82 -3.28 -1.93 5.22
N GLU A 83 -4.51 -1.46 5.06
CA GLU A 83 -5.48 -1.39 6.15
C GLU A 83 -5.84 -2.78 6.66
N ARG A 84 -5.80 -3.00 7.99
CA ARG A 84 -6.03 -4.31 8.63
C ARG A 84 -7.42 -4.90 8.33
N GLU A 85 -8.42 -4.04 8.27
CA GLU A 85 -9.84 -4.38 8.12
C GLU A 85 -10.43 -3.68 6.89
N PRO A 86 -10.12 -4.16 5.68
CA PRO A 86 -10.64 -3.56 4.46
C PRO A 86 -12.15 -3.73 4.37
N THR A 87 -12.79 -2.80 3.67
CA THR A 87 -14.23 -2.77 3.49
C THR A 87 -14.62 -2.79 2.03
N ALA A 88 -15.83 -3.27 1.71
CA ALA A 88 -16.41 -3.05 0.39
C ALA A 88 -16.53 -1.55 0.09
N HIS A 89 -15.95 -1.11 -1.02
CA HIS A 89 -15.92 0.28 -1.47
C HIS A 89 -17.11 0.58 -2.41
N PRO A 90 -18.22 1.16 -1.91
CA PRO A 90 -19.43 1.38 -2.71
C PRO A 90 -19.26 2.48 -3.77
N ASP A 91 -18.36 3.43 -3.55
CA ASP A 91 -17.98 4.47 -4.51
C ASP A 91 -17.35 3.86 -5.76
N LEU A 92 -16.37 2.96 -5.58
CA LEU A 92 -15.78 2.18 -6.66
C LEU A 92 -16.81 1.24 -7.30
N GLY A 93 -17.59 0.53 -6.48
CA GLY A 93 -18.64 -0.37 -6.96
C GLY A 93 -19.65 0.35 -7.86
N LYS A 94 -20.15 1.51 -7.42
CA LYS A 94 -21.10 2.32 -8.17
C LYS A 94 -20.49 2.82 -9.46
N PHE A 95 -19.27 3.34 -9.41
CA PHE A 95 -18.55 3.81 -10.60
C PHE A 95 -18.37 2.71 -11.64
N TYR A 96 -17.80 1.56 -11.29
CA TYR A 96 -17.51 0.51 -12.28
C TYR A 96 -18.79 -0.15 -12.82
N THR A 97 -19.77 -0.41 -11.96
CA THR A 97 -21.04 -1.00 -12.42
C THR A 97 -21.86 -0.06 -13.30
N SER A 98 -21.81 1.26 -13.07
CA SER A 98 -22.47 2.24 -13.97
C SER A 98 -21.83 2.31 -15.36
N HIS A 99 -20.60 1.83 -15.50
CA HIS A 99 -19.88 1.74 -16.78
C HIS A 99 -19.90 0.32 -17.37
N GLY A 100 -20.72 -0.59 -16.82
CA GLY A 100 -20.88 -1.94 -17.35
C GLY A 100 -19.79 -2.93 -16.95
N TYR A 101 -18.98 -2.61 -15.93
CA TYR A 101 -17.95 -3.50 -15.40
C TYR A 101 -18.41 -4.25 -14.15
N VAL A 102 -17.99 -5.50 -14.02
CA VAL A 102 -17.94 -6.20 -12.75
C VAL A 102 -16.71 -5.73 -11.98
N LEU A 103 -16.88 -5.35 -10.72
CA LEU A 103 -15.78 -5.02 -9.82
C LEU A 103 -15.61 -6.15 -8.80
N PHE A 104 -14.41 -6.71 -8.72
CA PHE A 104 -13.99 -7.63 -7.68
C PHE A 104 -13.01 -6.94 -6.72
N LEU A 105 -13.32 -6.98 -5.43
CA LEU A 105 -12.51 -6.47 -4.33
C LEU A 105 -12.05 -7.65 -3.45
N PRO A 106 -10.95 -8.34 -3.81
CA PRO A 106 -10.40 -9.39 -2.96
C PRO A 106 -9.86 -8.81 -1.65
N ILE A 107 -10.06 -9.52 -0.54
CA ILE A 107 -9.41 -9.24 0.75
C ILE A 107 -8.16 -10.11 0.82
N ARG A 108 -6.99 -9.46 0.82
CA ARG A 108 -5.69 -10.13 0.78
C ARG A 108 -5.50 -11.00 2.04
N HIS A 109 -4.66 -12.02 1.94
CA HIS A 109 -4.29 -12.85 3.09
C HIS A 109 -3.87 -12.00 4.30
N GLY A 110 -4.23 -12.47 5.49
CA GLY A 110 -3.92 -11.82 6.77
C GLY A 110 -4.69 -10.53 7.09
N HIS A 111 -5.55 -10.07 6.19
CA HIS A 111 -6.48 -8.96 6.45
C HIS A 111 -7.85 -9.52 6.80
N THR A 112 -8.48 -9.01 7.85
CA THR A 112 -9.74 -9.59 8.33
C THR A 112 -10.83 -9.46 7.26
N PRO A 113 -11.59 -10.54 6.95
CA PRO A 113 -11.62 -11.85 7.59
C PRO A 113 -10.77 -12.94 6.90
N SER A 114 -9.97 -12.58 5.88
CA SER A 114 -9.09 -13.53 5.20
C SER A 114 -7.99 -14.03 6.16
N PRO A 115 -7.75 -15.36 6.21
CA PRO A 115 -6.72 -15.94 7.07
C PRO A 115 -5.31 -15.63 6.55
N GLY A 116 -4.31 -15.92 7.38
CA GLY A 116 -2.89 -15.78 7.05
C GLY A 116 -2.18 -14.72 7.87
N GLU A 117 -0.91 -14.50 7.57
CA GLU A 117 -0.09 -13.48 8.22
C GLU A 117 -0.40 -12.09 7.64
N TYR A 118 -0.60 -11.11 8.52
CA TYR A 118 -0.79 -9.73 8.08
C TYR A 118 0.53 -9.12 7.59
N ILE A 119 0.46 -8.37 6.48
CA ILE A 119 1.66 -7.90 5.78
C ILE A 119 2.57 -7.01 6.64
N GLN A 120 2.02 -6.16 7.51
CA GLN A 120 2.86 -5.32 8.36
C GLN A 120 3.58 -6.15 9.43
N ASP A 121 2.94 -7.20 9.96
CA ASP A 121 3.57 -8.13 10.91
C ASP A 121 4.76 -8.84 10.23
N ALA A 122 4.59 -9.28 8.97
CA ALA A 122 5.67 -9.87 8.18
C ALA A 122 6.82 -8.90 7.90
N VAL A 123 6.49 -7.65 7.54
CA VAL A 123 7.47 -6.59 7.26
C VAL A 123 8.24 -6.22 8.53
N ASP A 124 7.57 -6.09 9.67
CA ASP A 124 8.21 -5.75 10.93
C ASP A 124 9.11 -6.87 11.44
N ARG A 125 8.71 -8.13 11.26
CA ARG A 125 9.60 -9.29 11.50
C ARG A 125 10.84 -9.26 10.61
N TYR A 126 10.69 -8.91 9.33
CA TYR A 126 11.84 -8.82 8.43
C TYR A 126 12.79 -7.67 8.83
N ARG A 127 12.24 -6.52 9.23
CA ARG A 127 13.02 -5.38 9.73
C ARG A 127 13.79 -5.72 10.99
N SER A 128 13.17 -6.41 11.96
CA SER A 128 13.87 -6.79 13.20
C SER A 128 15.04 -7.73 12.94
N GLN A 129 14.90 -8.65 11.99
CA GLN A 129 15.98 -9.56 11.58
C GLN A 129 17.15 -8.85 10.88
N ILE A 130 16.89 -7.79 10.10
CA ILE A 130 17.95 -6.99 9.48
C ILE A 130 18.68 -6.13 10.51
N HIS A 131 17.94 -5.49 11.43
CA HIS A 131 18.55 -4.63 12.44
C HIS A 131 19.32 -5.40 13.53
N ASP A 132 19.07 -6.71 13.67
CA ASP A 132 19.83 -7.60 14.54
C ASP A 132 21.15 -8.10 13.89
N ARG A 133 21.34 -7.88 12.57
CA ARG A 133 22.60 -8.21 11.90
C ARG A 133 23.63 -7.10 12.08
N ALA A 134 24.41 -7.22 13.15
CA ALA A 134 25.86 -6.93 13.15
C ALA A 134 26.65 -7.90 12.25
N THR A 135 26.00 -8.58 11.30
CA THR A 135 26.54 -9.68 10.50
C THR A 135 26.50 -9.33 9.01
N PHE A 136 27.28 -8.32 8.66
CA PHE A 136 27.98 -8.26 7.38
C PHE A 136 29.45 -7.97 7.73
N GLN A 137 30.14 -9.00 8.22
CA GLN A 137 31.59 -9.12 8.16
C GLN A 137 31.93 -10.10 7.03
#